data_AF-A0A9E1SL13-F1
#
_entry.id   AF-A0A9E1SL13-F1
#
_cell.length_a   1.000
_cell.length_b   1.000
_cell.length_c   1.000
_cell.angle_alpha   90.00
_cell.angle_beta   90.00
_cell.angle_gamma   90.00
#
_symmetry.space_group_name_H-M   'P 1'
#
loop_
_entity.id
_entity.type
_entity.pdbx_description
1 polymer ?
#
loop_
_entity_poly.entity_id
_entity_poly.type
_entity_poly.pdbx_seq_one_letter_code
_entity_poly.pdbx_strand_id
1 'polypeptide(L)'
;MNKSKITVIGFVVFVLSVYTGSYYYTKNNNERLLSSPRLVLLQGDEAALNSELLALSTEQRRDKMRTLYDQGVVLSVSQLQYDYGVTDIMKFYQDNDISAVYTVADCMDYSVRLERTMIKVDKNTLKDSWIFSACGISS
;
A
#
# COMPACT_ATOMS: atom_id res chain seq x y z
N MET A 1 30.00 38.16 -3.05
CA MET A 1 29.09 37.04 -3.42
C MET A 1 27.89 37.63 -4.14
N ASN A 2 27.71 37.37 -5.44
CA ASN A 2 26.70 38.07 -6.26
C ASN A 2 25.27 37.63 -5.87
N LYS A 3 24.34 38.58 -5.76
CA LYS A 3 22.91 38.36 -5.41
C LYS A 3 22.29 37.18 -6.18
N SER A 4 22.61 37.03 -7.47
CA SER A 4 22.14 35.93 -8.32
C SER A 4 22.54 34.53 -7.82
N LYS A 5 23.74 34.36 -7.24
CA LYS A 5 24.18 33.06 -6.71
C LYS A 5 23.39 32.65 -5.47
N ILE A 6 23.00 33.60 -4.63
CA ILE A 6 22.19 33.35 -3.42
C ILE A 6 20.78 32.91 -3.82
N THR A 7 20.18 33.56 -4.83
CA THR A 7 18.84 33.20 -5.32
C THR A 7 18.81 31.79 -5.93
N VAL A 8 19.83 31.42 -6.72
CA VAL A 8 19.91 30.07 -7.31
C VAL A 8 20.10 29.00 -6.25
N ILE A 9 20.97 29.22 -5.25
CA ILE A 9 21.15 28.27 -4.14
C ILE A 9 19.84 28.11 -3.35
N GLY A 10 19.14 29.21 -3.06
CA GLY A 10 17.85 29.16 -2.37
C GLY A 10 16.79 28.36 -3.14
N PHE A 11 16.72 28.52 -4.46
CA PHE A 11 15.79 27.78 -5.31
C PHE A 11 16.11 26.28 -5.34
N VAL A 12 17.38 25.91 -5.45
CA VAL A 12 17.81 24.49 -5.43
C VAL A 12 17.47 23.84 -4.09
N VAL A 13 17.72 24.52 -2.97
CA VAL A 13 17.39 24.00 -1.63
C VAL A 13 15.87 23.86 -1.44
N PHE A 14 15.09 24.80 -1.97
CA PHE A 14 13.62 24.73 -1.93
C PHE A 14 13.06 23.57 -2.75
N VAL A 15 13.57 23.34 -3.97
CA VAL A 15 13.14 22.21 -4.80
C VAL A 15 13.50 20.89 -4.10
N LEU A 16 14.71 20.77 -3.54
CA LEU A 16 15.14 19.58 -2.83
C LEU A 16 14.29 19.30 -1.58
N SER A 17 13.92 20.33 -0.82
CA SER A 17 13.10 20.16 0.39
C SER A 17 11.66 19.76 0.07
N VAL A 18 11.05 20.32 -0.99
CA VAL A 18 9.72 19.90 -1.45
C VAL A 18 9.76 18.46 -1.96
N TYR A 19 10.80 18.08 -2.73
CA TYR A 19 10.91 16.74 -3.28
C TYR A 19 11.13 15.68 -2.20
N THR A 20 12.02 15.95 -1.25
CA THR A 20 12.26 15.05 -0.10
C THR A 20 11.05 15.00 0.83
N GLY A 21 10.43 16.14 1.13
CA GLY A 21 9.22 16.22 1.95
C GLY A 21 8.07 15.40 1.35
N SER A 22 7.81 15.54 0.05
CA SER A 22 6.83 14.72 -0.67
C SER A 22 7.20 13.24 -0.64
N TYR A 23 8.47 12.87 -0.86
CA TYR A 23 8.91 11.48 -0.79
C TYR A 23 8.64 10.85 0.59
N TYR A 24 9.02 11.51 1.68
CA TYR A 24 8.82 11.01 3.04
C TYR A 24 7.35 11.03 3.48
N TYR A 25 6.60 12.07 3.13
CA TYR A 25 5.17 12.16 3.41
C TYR A 25 4.41 11.01 2.74
N THR A 26 4.73 10.77 1.46
CA THR A 26 4.12 9.71 0.67
C THR A 26 4.54 8.33 1.20
N LYS A 27 5.83 8.14 1.54
CA LYS A 27 6.31 6.90 2.16
C LYS A 27 5.57 6.58 3.47
N ASN A 28 5.42 7.55 4.36
CA ASN A 28 4.80 7.35 5.68
C ASN A 28 3.28 7.09 5.60
N ASN A 29 2.55 7.81 4.75
CA ASN A 29 1.12 7.55 4.54
C ASN A 29 0.88 6.21 3.82
N ASN A 30 1.75 5.83 2.88
CA ASN A 30 1.64 4.59 2.14
C ASN A 30 1.97 3.36 2.99
N GLU A 31 2.96 3.47 3.89
CA GLU A 31 3.19 2.46 4.92
C GLU A 31 1.97 2.28 5.82
N ARG A 32 1.13 3.30 6.00
CA ARG A 32 -0.08 3.22 6.84
C ARG A 32 -1.27 2.60 6.12
N LEU A 33 -1.43 2.85 4.82
CA LEU A 33 -2.53 2.31 4.01
C LEU A 33 -2.34 0.82 3.67
N LEU A 34 -1.09 0.39 3.41
CA LEU A 34 -0.78 -0.99 3.00
C LEU A 34 -0.41 -1.92 4.17
N SER A 35 -0.17 -1.40 5.38
CA SER A 35 0.30 -2.25 6.49
C SER A 35 -0.80 -2.97 7.26
N SER A 36 -2.06 -2.54 7.20
CA SER A 36 -3.15 -3.26 7.87
C SER A 36 -4.52 -2.93 7.26
N PRO A 37 -4.75 -3.23 5.96
CA PRO A 37 -6.10 -3.18 5.45
C PRO A 37 -6.98 -4.19 6.21
N ARG A 38 -8.27 -3.92 6.32
CA ARG A 38 -9.27 -4.83 6.88
C ARG A 38 -9.86 -5.69 5.78
N LEU A 39 -10.27 -5.07 4.68
CA LEU A 39 -10.66 -5.76 3.45
C LEU A 39 -9.76 -5.31 2.30
N VAL A 40 -9.44 -6.22 1.40
CA VAL A 40 -8.74 -5.92 0.14
C VAL A 40 -9.49 -6.56 -1.00
N LEU A 41 -9.62 -5.84 -2.11
CA LEU A 41 -10.13 -6.34 -3.36
C LEU A 41 -9.02 -6.26 -4.39
N LEU A 42 -8.76 -7.39 -5.05
CA LEU A 42 -7.85 -7.49 -6.17
C LEU A 42 -8.66 -7.70 -7.45
N GLN A 43 -8.41 -6.87 -8.46
CA GLN A 43 -8.95 -7.05 -9.80
C GLN A 43 -7.96 -7.89 -10.64
N GLY A 44 -8.45 -8.95 -11.28
CA GLY A 44 -7.66 -9.84 -12.13
C GLY A 44 -7.31 -11.19 -11.50
N ASP A 45 -6.41 -11.93 -12.15
CA ASP A 45 -5.96 -13.25 -11.71
C ASP A 45 -4.98 -13.13 -10.54
N GLU A 46 -5.43 -13.56 -9.36
CA GLU A 46 -4.64 -13.59 -8.15
C GLU A 46 -3.35 -14.41 -8.28
N ALA A 47 -3.41 -15.60 -8.89
CA ALA A 47 -2.28 -16.52 -8.94
C ALA A 47 -1.15 -15.93 -9.80
N ALA A 48 -1.51 -15.33 -10.94
CA ALA A 48 -0.58 -14.65 -11.81
C ALA A 48 0.08 -13.45 -11.10
N LEU A 49 -0.71 -12.60 -10.43
CA LEU A 49 -0.19 -11.41 -9.76
C LEU A 49 0.68 -11.75 -8.55
N ASN A 50 0.27 -12.72 -7.73
CA ASN A 50 1.07 -13.19 -6.60
C ASN A 50 2.40 -13.77 -7.08
N SER A 51 2.42 -14.53 -8.19
CA SER A 51 3.66 -15.04 -8.78
C SER A 51 4.60 -13.91 -9.21
N GLU A 52 4.08 -12.86 -9.86
CA GLU A 52 4.85 -11.68 -10.23
C GLU A 52 5.43 -10.98 -8.99
N LEU A 53 4.60 -10.74 -7.97
CA LEU A 53 5.01 -10.04 -6.74
C LEU A 53 6.02 -10.82 -5.91
N LEU A 54 5.94 -12.15 -5.89
CA LEU A 54 6.88 -13.02 -5.17
C LEU A 54 8.27 -13.02 -5.81
N ALA A 55 8.36 -12.84 -7.13
CA ALA A 55 9.63 -12.76 -7.86
C ALA A 55 10.38 -11.43 -7.60
N LEU A 56 9.69 -10.40 -7.12
CA LEU A 56 10.27 -9.08 -6.85
C LEU A 56 10.97 -9.02 -5.49
N SER A 57 11.99 -8.16 -5.39
CA SER A 57 12.56 -7.77 -4.10
C SER A 57 11.52 -7.03 -3.25
N THR A 58 11.74 -6.95 -1.94
CA THR A 58 10.84 -6.26 -1.01
C THR A 58 10.51 -4.81 -1.44
N GLU A 59 11.53 -4.05 -1.88
CA GLU A 59 11.33 -2.65 -2.30
C GLU A 59 10.52 -2.59 -3.60
N GLN A 60 10.88 -3.41 -4.59
CA GLN A 60 10.18 -3.48 -5.88
C GLN A 60 8.73 -3.93 -5.71
N ARG A 61 8.48 -4.90 -4.83
CA ARG A 61 7.14 -5.39 -4.51
C ARG A 61 6.28 -4.30 -3.90
N ARG A 62 6.83 -3.51 -2.98
CA ARG A 62 6.13 -2.38 -2.36
C ARG A 62 5.77 -1.31 -3.39
N ASP A 63 6.70 -0.95 -4.26
CA ASP A 63 6.47 0.02 -5.33
C ASP A 63 5.46 -0.50 -6.36
N LYS A 64 5.51 -1.79 -6.69
CA LYS A 64 4.52 -2.44 -7.56
C LYS A 64 3.13 -2.44 -6.93
N MET A 65 2.99 -2.86 -5.67
CA MET A 65 1.71 -2.83 -4.96
C MET A 65 1.11 -1.43 -4.89
N ARG A 66 1.94 -0.41 -4.69
CA ARG A 66 1.51 0.99 -4.76
C ARG A 66 0.99 1.34 -6.15
N THR A 67 1.73 0.96 -7.19
CA THR A 67 1.31 1.21 -8.57
C THR A 67 -0.04 0.55 -8.86
N LEU A 68 -0.25 -0.68 -8.38
CA LEU A 68 -1.51 -1.41 -8.53
C LEU A 68 -2.66 -0.75 -7.75
N TYR A 69 -2.39 -0.20 -6.57
CA TYR A 69 -3.36 0.58 -5.82
C TYR A 69 -3.74 1.88 -6.54
N ASP A 70 -2.75 2.64 -7.02
CA ASP A 70 -2.95 3.89 -7.74
C ASP A 70 -3.69 3.67 -9.09
N GLN A 71 -3.53 2.48 -9.69
CA GLN A 71 -4.24 2.05 -10.90
C GLN A 71 -5.65 1.51 -10.62
N GLY A 72 -6.06 1.40 -9.36
CA GLY A 72 -7.34 0.79 -8.97
C GLY A 72 -7.41 -0.72 -9.10
N VAL A 73 -6.30 -1.39 -9.45
CA VAL A 73 -6.20 -2.85 -9.52
C VAL A 73 -6.33 -3.48 -8.14
N VAL A 74 -5.78 -2.81 -7.12
CA VAL A 74 -5.95 -3.18 -5.72
C VAL A 74 -6.75 -2.09 -5.01
N LEU A 75 -7.85 -2.45 -4.39
CA LEU A 75 -8.68 -1.58 -3.57
C LEU A 75 -8.65 -2.07 -2.12
N SER A 76 -8.78 -1.17 -1.16
CA SER A 76 -8.69 -1.54 0.25
C SER A 76 -9.63 -0.74 1.13
N VAL A 77 -10.19 -1.40 2.13
CA VAL A 77 -10.93 -0.77 3.23
C VAL A 77 -10.11 -0.91 4.50
N SER A 78 -9.89 0.20 5.19
CA SER A 78 -9.19 0.23 6.47
C SER A 78 -10.07 -0.27 7.63
N GLN A 79 -9.45 -0.65 8.75
CA GLN A 79 -10.18 -1.02 9.97
C GLN A 79 -11.15 0.08 10.41
N LEU A 80 -10.73 1.35 10.37
CA LEU A 80 -11.56 2.47 10.76
C LEU A 80 -12.83 2.59 9.89
N GLN A 81 -12.70 2.44 8.57
CA GLN A 81 -13.84 2.47 7.66
C GLN A 81 -14.79 1.29 7.92
N TYR A 82 -14.23 0.11 8.20
CA TYR A 82 -15.00 -1.06 8.56
C TYR A 82 -15.80 -0.85 9.85
N ASP A 83 -15.17 -0.27 10.88
CA ASP A 83 -15.82 0.07 12.15
C ASP A 83 -16.93 1.13 11.97
N TYR A 84 -16.83 1.98 10.94
CA TYR A 84 -17.89 2.91 10.50
C TYR A 84 -18.96 2.27 9.60
N GLY A 85 -18.93 0.95 9.42
CA GLY A 85 -19.97 0.20 8.69
C GLY A 85 -19.65 -0.07 7.22
N VAL A 86 -18.44 0.22 6.74
CA VAL A 86 -17.98 -0.17 5.40
C VAL A 86 -17.53 -1.64 5.42
N THR A 87 -18.50 -2.55 5.47
CA THR A 87 -18.26 -4.00 5.55
C THR A 87 -18.29 -4.70 4.19
N ASP A 88 -18.82 -4.04 3.16
CA ASP A 88 -18.89 -4.55 1.79
C ASP A 88 -18.05 -3.65 0.87
N ILE A 89 -16.86 -4.15 0.52
CA ILE A 89 -15.90 -3.43 -0.34
C ILE A 89 -16.42 -3.25 -1.77
N MET A 90 -17.22 -4.18 -2.29
CA MET A 90 -17.83 -4.06 -3.62
C MET A 90 -18.83 -2.92 -3.65
N LYS A 91 -19.69 -2.86 -2.63
CA LYS A 91 -20.66 -1.77 -2.48
C LYS A 91 -19.97 -0.42 -2.25
N PHE A 92 -18.90 -0.40 -1.48
CA PHE A 92 -18.15 0.83 -1.20
C PHE A 92 -17.50 1.41 -2.46
N TYR A 93 -17.03 0.56 -3.36
CA TYR A 93 -16.43 0.94 -4.64
C TYR A 93 -17.36 0.71 -5.85
N GLN A 94 -18.68 0.75 -5.65
CA GLN A 94 -19.66 0.48 -6.71
C GLN A 94 -19.57 1.42 -7.93
N ASP A 95 -19.03 2.63 -7.73
CA ASP A 95 -18.85 3.63 -8.78
C ASP A 95 -17.54 3.42 -9.56
N ASN A 96 -16.68 2.50 -9.11
CA ASN A 96 -15.47 2.12 -9.84
C ASN A 96 -15.81 1.07 -10.91
N ASP A 97 -15.10 1.11 -12.03
CA ASP A 97 -15.15 0.06 -13.05
C ASP A 97 -14.37 -1.17 -12.53
N ILE A 98 -15.09 -2.05 -11.81
CA ILE A 98 -14.51 -3.28 -11.24
C ILE A 98 -14.61 -4.40 -12.29
N SER A 99 -13.46 -4.96 -12.65
CA SER A 99 -13.32 -6.13 -13.51
C SER A 99 -14.26 -7.26 -13.10
N ALA A 100 -14.81 -7.97 -14.08
CA ALA A 100 -15.61 -9.18 -13.86
C ALA A 100 -14.82 -10.29 -13.14
N VAL A 101 -13.49 -10.26 -13.23
CA VAL A 101 -12.59 -11.14 -12.49
C VAL A 101 -12.00 -10.33 -11.35
N TYR A 102 -12.39 -10.67 -10.12
CA TYR A 102 -11.87 -10.07 -8.90
C TYR A 102 -11.88 -11.07 -7.74
N THR A 103 -11.05 -10.80 -6.74
CA THR A 103 -11.01 -11.55 -5.48
C THR A 103 -11.09 -10.58 -4.31
N VAL A 104 -11.79 -10.95 -3.24
CA VAL A 104 -11.87 -10.16 -2.00
C VAL A 104 -11.29 -10.96 -0.83
N ALA A 105 -10.47 -10.30 -0.02
CA ALA A 105 -9.79 -10.86 1.16
C ALA A 105 -10.19 -10.14 2.44
N ASP A 106 -10.33 -10.88 3.54
CA ASP A 106 -10.31 -10.32 4.89
C ASP A 106 -8.90 -10.44 5.47
N CYS A 107 -8.30 -9.30 5.80
CA CYS A 107 -6.93 -9.18 6.28
C CYS A 107 -6.83 -9.08 7.81
N MET A 108 -7.86 -9.47 8.59
CA MET A 108 -7.83 -9.41 10.06
C MET A 108 -6.65 -10.17 10.64
N ASP A 109 -6.49 -11.41 10.21
CA ASP A 109 -5.53 -12.33 10.82
C ASP A 109 -4.11 -11.83 10.58
N TYR A 110 -3.86 -11.28 9.38
CA TYR A 110 -2.63 -10.59 9.07
C TYR A 110 -2.41 -9.37 9.98
N SER A 111 -3.44 -8.53 10.14
CA SER A 111 -3.37 -7.33 10.98
C SER A 111 -3.11 -7.66 12.45
N VAL A 112 -3.78 -8.67 13.00
CA VAL A 112 -3.58 -9.16 14.38
C VAL A 112 -2.18 -9.74 14.55
N ARG A 113 -1.66 -10.50 13.57
CA ARG A 113 -0.28 -11.02 13.59
C ARG A 113 0.73 -9.87 13.58
N LEU A 114 0.50 -8.85 12.77
CA LEU A 114 1.36 -7.66 12.72
C LEU A 114 1.35 -6.87 14.03
N GLU A 115 0.19 -6.77 14.69
CA GLU A 115 0.05 -6.11 16.00
C GLU A 115 0.78 -6.88 17.10
N ARG A 116 0.59 -8.21 17.15
CA ARG A 116 1.21 -9.11 18.15
C ARG A 116 2.73 -9.24 17.98
N THR A 117 3.26 -8.93 16.81
CA THR A 117 4.70 -9.02 16.55
C THR A 117 5.43 -7.85 17.21
N MET A 118 5.96 -8.11 18.41
CA MET A 118 6.65 -7.10 19.23
C MET A 118 8.10 -6.86 18.80
N ILE A 119 8.74 -7.81 18.12
CA ILE A 119 10.10 -7.68 17.61
C ILE A 119 10.07 -6.81 16.36
N LYS A 120 10.76 -5.67 16.39
CA LYS A 120 10.78 -4.69 15.30
C LYS A 120 11.23 -5.29 13.95
N VAL A 121 12.22 -6.17 13.97
CA VAL A 121 12.74 -6.84 12.77
C VAL A 121 11.65 -7.73 12.16
N ASP A 122 11.04 -8.60 12.95
CA ASP A 122 9.99 -9.50 12.48
C ASP A 122 8.74 -8.75 12.01
N LYS A 123 8.41 -7.64 12.67
CA LYS A 123 7.32 -6.75 12.27
C LYS A 123 7.59 -6.12 10.91
N ASN A 124 8.83 -5.70 10.66
CA ASN A 124 9.22 -5.18 9.34
C ASN A 124 9.18 -6.29 8.29
N THR A 125 9.69 -7.48 8.60
CA THR A 125 9.61 -8.64 7.70
C THR A 125 8.17 -8.99 7.33
N LEU A 126 7.23 -8.94 8.29
CA LEU A 126 5.81 -9.16 8.04
C LEU A 126 5.19 -8.07 7.15
N LYS A 127 5.55 -6.80 7.35
CA LYS A 127 5.14 -5.70 6.45
C LYS A 127 5.70 -5.90 5.04
N ASP A 128 6.92 -6.40 4.95
CA ASP A 128 7.64 -6.63 3.70
C ASP A 128 7.12 -7.85 2.93
N SER A 129 6.53 -8.82 3.65
CA SER A 129 5.86 -9.98 3.08
C SER A 129 4.42 -9.69 2.64
N TRP A 130 3.94 -8.45 2.77
CA TRP A 130 2.58 -8.11 2.40
C TRP A 130 2.38 -8.26 0.89
N ILE A 131 1.52 -9.22 0.53
CA ILE A 131 0.92 -9.46 -0.79
C ILE A 131 -0.53 -9.86 -0.56
N PHE A 132 -1.33 -9.95 -1.63
CA PHE A 132 -2.76 -10.26 -1.51
C PHE A 132 -3.02 -11.59 -0.77
N SER A 133 -2.25 -12.64 -1.05
CA SER A 133 -2.35 -13.92 -0.34
C SER A 133 -1.93 -13.87 1.14
N ALA A 134 -1.26 -12.81 1.59
CA ALA A 134 -0.92 -12.65 3.01
C ALA A 134 -2.18 -12.48 3.90
N CYS A 135 -3.31 -12.11 3.30
CA CYS A 135 -4.62 -12.03 3.95
C CYS A 135 -5.36 -13.37 4.02
N GLY A 136 -4.66 -14.50 3.86
CA GLY A 136 -5.25 -15.82 4.06
C GLY A 136 -6.07 -16.32 2.88
N ILE A 137 -5.99 -15.68 1.71
CA ILE A 137 -6.45 -16.29 0.47
C ILE A 137 -5.36 -17.25 0.01
N SER A 138 -5.34 -18.40 0.66
CA SER A 138 -4.84 -19.62 0.05
C SER A 138 -6.05 -20.27 -0.60
N SER A 139 -6.04 -20.35 -1.93
CA SER A 139 -6.74 -21.41 -2.66
C SER A 139 -6.64 -22.76 -1.94
#